data_AF-A0A4Z2BLF5-F1
#
_entry.id   AF-A0A4Z2BLF5-F1
#
_cell.length_a   1.000
_cell.length_b   1.000
_cell.length_c   1.000
_cell.angle_alpha   90.00
_cell.angle_beta   90.00
_cell.angle_gamma   90.00
#
_symmetry.space_group_name_H-M   'P 1'
#
loop_
_entity.id
_entity.type
_entity.pdbx_description
1 polymer ?
#
loop_
_entity_poly.entity_id
_entity_poly.type
_entity_poly.pdbx_seq_one_letter_code
_entity_poly.pdbx_strand_id
1 'polypeptide(L)'
;MTGAETEDDIPLGERKTVTDFCYLLDKSKQLFNGLRDLPQYGHKQWQSYFGRTFDVYTKLWKFQQQHRQVLDTRYGLKRWQIGEVASKIGQLYYHYYLRTSETSYLNEAFSFYSAIRHRSYYFQVNKENRPELVVKKLRYYARYIVVCLLLNKMDLVKVLVKELSEEIEDYTQRFNTEDQLEWNLVLQEVASFVEADPAVVLNDSNVVVISSNRLQEGSVPPLEQGMVVGQLVLADSLIIGNCNNQVKFSELTIDMFRMLQALEREPVNLATQTSKQGVLESSEKPAKREKPSQVFAVQANLQPAFHVPFCFI
;
A
#
# COMPACT_ATOMS: atom_id res chain seq x y z
N MET A 1 46.45 -33.91 -18.97
CA MET A 1 45.23 -34.69 -18.62
C MET A 1 44.38 -33.82 -17.73
N THR A 2 43.41 -33.15 -18.34
CA THR A 2 42.40 -32.30 -17.72
C THR A 2 41.36 -33.19 -17.03
N GLY A 3 41.38 -33.23 -15.70
CA GLY A 3 40.32 -33.85 -14.91
C GLY A 3 39.20 -32.84 -14.73
N ALA A 4 38.03 -33.15 -15.29
CA ALA A 4 36.80 -32.39 -15.15
C ALA A 4 36.45 -32.23 -13.66
N GLU A 5 36.24 -31.00 -13.23
CA GLU A 5 35.60 -30.69 -11.96
C GLU A 5 34.17 -31.27 -12.01
N THR A 6 33.86 -32.13 -11.04
CA THR A 6 32.55 -32.77 -10.88
C THR A 6 31.51 -31.70 -10.55
N GLU A 7 30.75 -31.27 -11.57
CA GLU A 7 29.39 -30.80 -11.37
C GLU A 7 28.54 -31.94 -10.75
N ASP A 8 27.66 -31.54 -9.84
CA ASP A 8 26.50 -32.28 -9.36
C ASP A 8 26.71 -33.44 -8.36
N ASP A 9 26.86 -33.05 -7.09
CA ASP A 9 26.05 -33.66 -6.03
C ASP A 9 25.38 -32.56 -5.20
N ILE A 10 24.46 -31.81 -5.83
CA ILE A 10 23.61 -30.86 -5.11
C ILE A 10 22.76 -31.67 -4.13
N PRO A 11 22.84 -31.43 -2.81
CA PRO A 11 22.05 -32.17 -1.84
C PRO A 11 20.58 -32.18 -2.24
N LEU A 12 19.97 -33.37 -2.30
CA LEU A 12 18.59 -33.56 -2.79
C LEU A 12 17.59 -32.59 -2.10
N GLY A 13 17.86 -32.25 -0.83
CA GLY A 13 17.08 -31.27 -0.06
C GLY A 13 17.20 -29.82 -0.55
N GLU A 14 18.37 -29.39 -1.03
CA GLU A 14 18.56 -28.06 -1.61
C GLU A 14 17.84 -27.95 -2.96
N ARG A 15 17.96 -28.98 -3.81
CA ARG A 15 17.25 -29.05 -5.09
C ARG A 15 15.73 -29.00 -4.89
N LYS A 16 15.21 -29.77 -3.93
CA LYS A 16 13.79 -29.73 -3.54
C LYS A 16 13.35 -28.35 -3.06
N THR A 17 14.17 -27.69 -2.24
CA THR A 17 13.89 -26.33 -1.74
C THR A 17 13.70 -25.33 -2.88
N VAL A 18 14.57 -25.41 -3.90
CA VAL A 18 14.46 -24.56 -5.10
C VAL A 18 13.19 -24.88 -5.89
N THR A 19 12.88 -26.15 -6.12
CA THR A 19 11.65 -26.56 -6.82
C THR A 19 10.39 -26.08 -6.09
N ASP A 20 10.32 -26.25 -4.78
CA ASP A 20 9.19 -25.82 -3.94
C ASP A 20 9.03 -24.29 -3.98
N PHE A 21 10.15 -23.54 -4.00
CA PHE A 21 10.13 -22.09 -4.14
C PHE A 21 9.58 -21.64 -5.50
N CYS A 22 10.04 -22.24 -6.61
CA CYS A 22 9.52 -21.96 -7.94
C CYS A 22 8.02 -22.26 -8.05
N TYR A 23 7.58 -23.40 -7.50
CA TYR A 23 6.16 -23.74 -7.43
C TYR A 23 5.34 -22.68 -6.68
N LEU A 24 5.82 -22.22 -5.52
CA LEU A 24 5.15 -21.17 -4.76
C LEU A 24 5.11 -19.85 -5.52
N LEU A 25 6.19 -19.47 -6.20
CA LEU A 25 6.24 -18.27 -7.05
C LEU A 25 5.19 -18.34 -8.16
N ASP A 26 5.17 -19.41 -8.94
CA ASP A 26 4.27 -19.51 -10.09
C ASP A 26 2.80 -19.61 -9.65
N LYS A 27 2.53 -20.38 -8.60
CA LYS A 27 1.19 -20.44 -7.99
C LYS A 27 0.73 -19.08 -7.47
N SER A 28 1.62 -18.31 -6.83
CA SER A 28 1.30 -16.97 -6.32
C SER A 28 0.95 -16.01 -7.46
N LYS A 29 1.68 -16.06 -8.58
CA LYS A 29 1.41 -15.24 -9.78
C LYS A 29 0.08 -15.61 -10.42
N GLN A 30 -0.19 -16.92 -10.59
CA GLN A 30 -1.44 -17.40 -11.15
C GLN A 30 -2.65 -16.92 -10.34
N LEU A 31 -2.59 -17.09 -9.02
CA LEU A 31 -3.65 -16.63 -8.12
C LEU A 31 -3.77 -15.09 -8.13
N PHE A 32 -2.65 -14.37 -8.14
CA PHE A 32 -2.67 -12.92 -8.20
C PHE A 32 -3.37 -12.42 -9.47
N ASN A 33 -3.07 -13.00 -10.63
CA ASN A 33 -3.69 -12.63 -11.89
C ASN A 33 -5.20 -12.91 -11.88
N GLY A 34 -5.62 -14.05 -11.33
CA GLY A 34 -7.05 -14.38 -11.22
C GLY A 34 -7.85 -13.44 -10.32
N LEU A 35 -7.21 -12.68 -9.41
CA LEU A 35 -7.90 -11.63 -8.65
C LEU A 35 -8.39 -10.47 -9.53
N ARG A 36 -7.74 -10.25 -10.69
CA ARG A 36 -8.12 -9.20 -11.64
C ARG A 36 -9.44 -9.52 -12.34
N ASP A 37 -9.68 -10.80 -12.61
CA ASP A 37 -10.82 -11.29 -13.39
C ASP A 37 -12.08 -11.49 -12.54
N LEU A 38 -11.95 -11.41 -11.21
CA LEU A 38 -13.08 -11.54 -10.31
C LEU A 38 -14.00 -10.32 -10.40
N PRO A 39 -15.33 -10.53 -10.45
CA PRO A 39 -16.28 -9.44 -10.31
C PRO A 39 -15.95 -8.58 -9.10
N GLN A 40 -15.95 -7.27 -9.32
CA GLN A 40 -15.82 -6.31 -8.21
C GLN A 40 -17.05 -6.36 -7.30
N TYR A 41 -18.20 -6.83 -7.83
CA TYR A 41 -19.50 -6.87 -7.16
C TYR A 41 -20.15 -8.24 -7.31
N GLY A 42 -21.05 -8.59 -6.37
CA GLY A 42 -21.71 -9.89 -6.31
C GLY A 42 -21.08 -10.82 -5.27
N HIS A 43 -21.86 -11.80 -4.81
CA HIS A 43 -21.66 -12.67 -3.62
C HIS A 43 -20.20 -12.98 -3.22
N LYS A 44 -20.01 -13.22 -1.91
CA LYS A 44 -18.75 -13.42 -1.13
C LYS A 44 -17.72 -14.48 -1.62
N GLN A 45 -17.71 -14.82 -2.91
CA GLN A 45 -16.77 -15.76 -3.52
C GLN A 45 -15.35 -15.17 -3.62
N TRP A 46 -15.23 -13.84 -3.68
CA TRP A 46 -13.94 -13.18 -3.77
C TRP A 46 -13.10 -13.35 -2.49
N GLN A 47 -13.72 -13.39 -1.31
CA GLN A 47 -13.01 -13.51 -0.03
C GLN A 47 -12.25 -14.83 0.04
N SER A 48 -12.87 -15.94 -0.34
CA SER A 48 -12.22 -17.26 -0.34
C SER A 48 -11.07 -17.33 -1.34
N TYR A 49 -11.21 -16.70 -2.51
CA TYR A 49 -10.13 -16.64 -3.49
C TYR A 49 -8.98 -15.72 -3.02
N PHE A 50 -9.31 -14.57 -2.45
CA PHE A 50 -8.36 -13.65 -1.85
C PHE A 50 -7.59 -14.31 -0.70
N GLY A 51 -8.28 -14.97 0.23
CA GLY A 51 -7.66 -15.69 1.34
C GLY A 51 -6.64 -16.72 0.85
N ARG A 52 -7.01 -17.55 -0.13
CA ARG A 52 -6.07 -18.50 -0.76
C ARG A 52 -4.86 -17.80 -1.40
N THR A 53 -5.07 -16.68 -2.07
CA THR A 53 -3.99 -15.91 -2.71
C THR A 53 -3.04 -15.36 -1.65
N PHE A 54 -3.59 -14.75 -0.60
CA PHE A 54 -2.85 -14.18 0.52
C PHE A 54 -2.07 -15.23 1.30
N ASP A 55 -2.66 -16.41 1.54
CA ASP A 55 -2.00 -17.54 2.20
C ASP A 55 -0.78 -18.02 1.41
N VAL A 56 -0.89 -18.14 0.09
CA VAL A 56 0.22 -18.56 -0.77
C VAL A 56 1.34 -17.52 -0.76
N TYR A 57 1.02 -16.22 -0.84
CA TYR A 57 2.03 -15.15 -0.72
C TYR A 57 2.68 -15.12 0.67
N THR A 58 1.92 -15.32 1.74
CA THR A 58 2.45 -15.38 3.10
C THR A 58 3.37 -16.59 3.28
N LYS A 59 2.98 -17.74 2.73
CA LYS A 59 3.81 -18.95 2.70
C LYS A 59 5.09 -18.71 1.92
N LEU A 60 5.01 -18.13 0.72
CA LEU A 60 6.17 -17.75 -0.10
C LEU A 60 7.11 -16.78 0.64
N TRP A 61 6.57 -15.77 1.30
CA TRP A 61 7.33 -14.79 2.07
C TRP A 61 8.08 -15.43 3.24
N LYS A 62 7.45 -16.34 3.98
CA LYS A 62 8.10 -17.10 5.05
C LYS A 62 9.14 -18.09 4.50
N PHE A 63 8.81 -18.77 3.41
CA PHE A 63 9.69 -19.75 2.78
C PHE A 63 11.01 -19.13 2.35
N GLN A 64 10.98 -17.95 1.71
CA GLN A 64 12.23 -17.29 1.30
C GLN A 64 13.10 -16.83 2.48
N GLN A 65 12.50 -16.48 3.62
CA GLN A 65 13.26 -16.11 4.83
C GLN A 65 13.92 -17.34 5.47
N GLN A 66 13.20 -18.46 5.56
CA GLN A 66 13.67 -19.69 6.20
C GLN A 66 14.78 -20.37 5.39
N HIS A 67 14.68 -20.33 4.06
CA HIS A 67 15.60 -21.01 3.16
C HIS A 67 16.56 -20.04 2.45
N ARG A 68 16.81 -18.87 3.05
CA ARG A 68 17.51 -17.75 2.41
C ARG A 68 18.87 -18.14 1.84
N GLN A 69 19.67 -18.91 2.58
CA GLN A 69 21.00 -19.34 2.17
C GLN A 69 20.97 -20.20 0.90
N VAL A 70 20.10 -21.22 0.87
CA VAL A 70 19.95 -22.12 -0.29
C VAL A 70 19.42 -21.36 -1.51
N LEU A 71 18.47 -20.44 -1.30
CA LEU A 71 17.92 -19.65 -2.39
C LEU A 71 18.93 -18.66 -2.96
N ASP A 72 19.86 -18.15 -2.14
CA ASP A 72 20.92 -17.26 -2.61
C ASP A 72 21.98 -18.02 -3.43
N THR A 73 22.45 -19.17 -2.93
CA THR A 73 23.53 -19.92 -3.58
C THR A 73 23.10 -20.80 -4.75
N ARG A 74 21.88 -21.37 -4.73
CA ARG A 74 21.41 -22.33 -5.74
C ARG A 74 20.40 -21.75 -6.71
N TYR A 75 19.45 -20.97 -6.21
CA TYR A 75 18.45 -20.31 -7.07
C TYR A 75 18.95 -18.96 -7.61
N GLY A 76 19.88 -18.30 -6.92
CA GLY A 76 20.36 -16.97 -7.28
C GLY A 76 19.37 -15.86 -6.92
N LEU A 77 18.65 -16.00 -5.79
CA LEU A 77 17.58 -15.10 -5.36
C LEU A 77 18.09 -13.67 -5.12
N LYS A 78 17.78 -12.78 -6.06
CA LYS A 78 18.18 -11.37 -6.02
C LYS A 78 17.32 -10.57 -5.04
N ARG A 79 17.89 -9.47 -4.51
CA ARG A 79 17.18 -8.53 -3.62
C ARG A 79 15.91 -7.97 -4.26
N TRP A 80 15.96 -7.64 -5.55
CA TRP A 80 14.82 -7.05 -6.24
C TRP A 80 13.64 -8.03 -6.35
N GLN A 81 13.90 -9.34 -6.48
CA GLN A 81 12.85 -10.37 -6.47
C GLN A 81 12.13 -10.43 -5.12
N ILE A 82 12.85 -10.26 -4.01
CA ILE A 82 12.24 -10.15 -2.67
C ILE A 82 11.39 -8.87 -2.60
N GLY A 83 11.88 -7.77 -3.18
CA GLY A 83 11.13 -6.53 -3.34
C GLY A 83 9.83 -6.72 -4.12
N GLU A 84 9.84 -7.50 -5.21
CA GLU A 84 8.63 -7.82 -5.98
C GLU A 84 7.60 -8.59 -5.15
N VAL A 85 8.03 -9.62 -4.40
CA VAL A 85 7.14 -10.36 -3.50
C VAL A 85 6.55 -9.44 -2.43
N ALA A 86 7.37 -8.60 -1.80
CA ALA A 86 6.92 -7.60 -0.82
C ALA A 86 5.93 -6.61 -1.44
N SER A 87 6.20 -6.13 -2.66
CA SER A 87 5.33 -5.18 -3.35
C SER A 87 3.98 -5.81 -3.69
N LYS A 88 3.94 -7.11 -4.03
CA LYS A 88 2.70 -7.83 -4.28
C LYS A 88 1.89 -8.05 -3.02
N ILE A 89 2.54 -8.33 -1.88
CA ILE A 89 1.85 -8.41 -0.58
C ILE A 89 1.25 -7.06 -0.20
N GLY A 90 2.02 -5.97 -0.34
CA GLY A 90 1.48 -4.62 -0.14
C GLY A 90 0.29 -4.31 -1.06
N GLN A 91 0.34 -4.77 -2.30
CA GLN A 91 -0.78 -4.64 -3.24
C GLN A 91 -2.02 -5.45 -2.80
N LEU A 92 -1.85 -6.66 -2.25
CA LEU A 92 -2.97 -7.44 -1.71
C LEU A 92 -3.65 -6.72 -0.54
N TYR A 93 -2.86 -6.18 0.38
CA TYR A 93 -3.38 -5.37 1.49
C TYR A 93 -4.17 -4.15 1.00
N TYR A 94 -3.62 -3.42 0.02
CA TYR A 94 -4.31 -2.29 -0.60
C TYR A 94 -5.62 -2.71 -1.30
N HIS A 95 -5.62 -3.82 -2.04
CA HIS A 95 -6.83 -4.34 -2.67
C HIS A 95 -7.90 -4.74 -1.65
N TYR A 96 -7.49 -5.27 -0.49
CA TYR A 96 -8.42 -5.59 0.58
C TYR A 96 -9.00 -4.34 1.23
N TYR A 97 -8.18 -3.30 1.43
CA TYR A 97 -8.65 -1.97 1.85
C TYR A 97 -9.71 -1.43 0.87
N LEU A 98 -9.47 -1.46 -0.44
CA LEU A 98 -10.46 -0.95 -1.41
C LEU A 98 -11.83 -1.64 -1.32
N ARG A 99 -11.89 -2.89 -0.83
CA ARG A 99 -13.13 -3.66 -0.69
C ARG A 99 -13.78 -3.57 0.68
N THR A 100 -13.06 -3.12 1.71
CA THR A 100 -13.52 -3.15 3.12
C THR A 100 -13.47 -1.79 3.80
N SER A 101 -12.67 -0.88 3.24
CA SER A 101 -12.22 0.40 3.80
C SER A 101 -11.65 0.33 5.22
N GLU A 102 -11.18 -0.85 5.63
CA GLU A 102 -10.48 -0.99 6.89
C GLU A 102 -9.06 -0.43 6.76
N THR A 103 -8.82 0.75 7.37
CA THR A 103 -7.53 1.47 7.31
C THR A 103 -6.36 0.68 7.91
N SER A 104 -6.62 -0.37 8.72
CA SER A 104 -5.60 -1.31 9.21
C SER A 104 -4.83 -1.94 8.04
N TYR A 105 -5.52 -2.41 7.01
CA TYR A 105 -4.88 -2.99 5.83
C TYR A 105 -4.15 -1.96 4.98
N LEU A 106 -4.62 -0.72 4.94
CA LEU A 106 -3.89 0.37 4.28
C LEU A 106 -2.55 0.66 4.98
N ASN A 107 -2.53 0.60 6.32
CA ASN A 107 -1.29 0.71 7.11
C ASN A 107 -0.34 -0.48 6.92
N GLU A 108 -0.87 -1.69 6.73
CA GLU A 108 -0.04 -2.85 6.36
C GLU A 108 0.58 -2.68 4.97
N ALA A 109 -0.20 -2.22 3.97
CA ALA A 109 0.32 -1.91 2.64
C ALA A 109 1.44 -0.87 2.71
N PHE A 110 1.24 0.20 3.48
CA PHE A 110 2.25 1.22 3.76
C PHE A 110 3.52 0.61 4.37
N SER A 111 3.38 -0.28 5.35
CA SER A 111 4.51 -0.92 6.02
C SER A 111 5.36 -1.73 5.06
N PHE A 112 4.75 -2.49 4.15
CA PHE A 112 5.47 -3.21 3.09
C PHE A 112 6.19 -2.25 2.13
N TYR A 113 5.52 -1.22 1.65
CA TYR A 113 6.13 -0.27 0.71
C TYR A 113 7.26 0.55 1.35
N SER A 114 7.09 0.98 2.59
CA SER A 114 8.11 1.66 3.38
C SER A 114 9.33 0.77 3.61
N ALA A 115 9.11 -0.51 3.97
CA ALA A 115 10.19 -1.48 4.14
C ALA A 115 10.97 -1.72 2.82
N ILE A 116 10.30 -1.66 1.67
CA ILE A 116 10.96 -1.80 0.37
C ILE A 116 11.95 -0.67 0.12
N ARG A 117 11.53 0.58 0.38
CA ARG A 117 12.37 1.76 0.27
C ARG A 117 13.52 1.72 1.26
N HIS A 118 13.20 1.53 2.54
CA HIS A 118 14.19 1.60 3.63
C HIS A 118 15.30 0.56 3.49
N ARG A 119 14.97 -0.65 3.00
CA ARG A 119 15.98 -1.67 2.76
C ARG A 119 16.66 -1.51 1.41
N SER A 120 16.10 -0.76 0.47
CA SER A 120 16.56 -0.60 -0.91
C SER A 120 16.53 -1.90 -1.72
N TYR A 121 15.38 -2.61 -1.77
CA TYR A 121 15.29 -3.86 -2.56
C TYR A 121 15.55 -3.65 -4.05
N TYR A 122 15.24 -2.48 -4.59
CA TYR A 122 15.43 -2.15 -6.00
C TYR A 122 16.76 -1.49 -6.34
N PHE A 123 17.73 -1.39 -5.40
CA PHE A 123 19.01 -0.73 -5.65
C PHE A 123 19.78 -1.32 -6.85
N GLN A 124 19.68 -2.64 -7.05
CA GLN A 124 20.40 -3.34 -8.12
C GLN A 124 19.64 -3.38 -9.45
N VAL A 125 18.36 -2.98 -9.50
CA VAL A 125 17.56 -3.05 -10.74
C VAL A 125 18.19 -2.26 -11.87
N ASN A 126 18.69 -1.07 -11.55
CA ASN A 126 19.33 -0.16 -12.49
C ASN A 126 20.64 -0.76 -13.08
N LYS A 127 21.23 -1.77 -12.42
CA LYS A 127 22.45 -2.46 -12.88
C LYS A 127 22.19 -3.66 -13.79
N GLU A 128 20.99 -4.23 -13.75
CA GLU A 128 20.63 -5.41 -14.56
C GLU A 128 20.40 -5.03 -16.04
N ASN A 129 20.27 -3.72 -16.35
CA ASN A 129 20.01 -3.18 -17.69
C ASN A 129 18.77 -3.78 -18.38
N ARG A 130 17.71 -4.04 -17.61
CA ARG A 130 16.46 -4.64 -18.06
C ARG A 130 15.29 -3.67 -17.87
N PRO A 131 14.71 -3.10 -18.94
CA PRO A 131 13.67 -2.07 -18.82
C PRO A 131 12.44 -2.57 -18.05
N GLU A 132 12.07 -3.84 -18.21
CA GLU A 132 10.93 -4.45 -17.53
C GLU A 132 11.09 -4.48 -15.99
N LEU A 133 12.32 -4.52 -15.48
CA LEU A 133 12.59 -4.47 -14.04
C LEU A 133 12.45 -3.05 -13.51
N VAL A 134 12.90 -2.06 -14.28
CA VAL A 134 12.75 -0.64 -13.93
C VAL A 134 11.27 -0.27 -13.92
N VAL A 135 10.49 -0.69 -14.91
CA VAL A 135 9.03 -0.50 -14.94
C VAL A 135 8.36 -1.04 -13.68
N LYS A 136 8.79 -2.19 -13.15
CA LYS A 136 8.26 -2.72 -11.87
C LYS A 136 8.60 -1.82 -10.68
N LYS A 137 9.80 -1.23 -10.65
CA LYS A 137 10.21 -0.24 -9.64
C LYS A 137 9.38 1.05 -9.74
N LEU A 138 9.14 1.56 -10.94
CA LEU A 138 8.28 2.73 -11.16
C LEU A 138 6.84 2.47 -10.69
N ARG A 139 6.28 1.31 -11.04
CA ARG A 139 4.94 0.89 -10.56
C ARG A 139 4.88 0.74 -9.04
N TYR A 140 5.97 0.32 -8.41
CA TYR A 140 6.07 0.29 -6.95
C TYR A 140 5.95 1.70 -6.34
N TYR A 141 6.70 2.68 -6.87
CA TYR A 141 6.63 4.07 -6.40
C TYR A 141 5.23 4.66 -6.57
N ALA A 142 4.62 4.48 -7.74
CA ALA A 142 3.25 4.96 -7.99
C ALA A 142 2.25 4.41 -6.95
N ARG A 143 2.31 3.11 -6.64
CA ARG A 143 1.44 2.50 -5.61
C ARG A 143 1.76 3.02 -4.21
N TYR A 144 3.04 3.24 -3.91
CA TYR A 144 3.44 3.75 -2.61
C TYR A 144 2.92 5.19 -2.39
N ILE A 145 2.99 6.02 -3.42
CA ILE A 145 2.43 7.38 -3.43
C ILE A 145 0.93 7.34 -3.15
N VAL A 146 0.17 6.50 -3.86
CA VAL A 146 -1.30 6.36 -3.63
C VAL A 146 -1.59 6.02 -2.16
N VAL A 147 -0.88 5.03 -1.59
CA VAL A 147 -1.07 4.66 -0.18
C VAL A 147 -0.71 5.81 0.77
N CYS A 148 0.34 6.58 0.46
CA CYS A 148 0.71 7.74 1.29
C CYS A 148 -0.32 8.88 1.20
N LEU A 149 -0.91 9.12 0.03
CA LEU A 149 -2.01 10.08 -0.16
C LEU A 149 -3.20 9.69 0.72
N LEU A 150 -3.65 8.43 0.61
CA LEU A 150 -4.79 7.91 1.38
C LEU A 150 -4.53 7.87 2.90
N LEU A 151 -3.28 7.82 3.35
CA LEU A 151 -2.92 7.94 4.77
C LEU A 151 -2.60 9.37 5.22
N ASN A 152 -2.84 10.37 4.36
CA ASN A 152 -2.55 11.78 4.61
C ASN A 152 -1.07 12.07 4.96
N LYS A 153 -0.11 11.29 4.42
CA LYS A 153 1.33 11.47 4.66
C LYS A 153 1.96 12.37 3.61
N MET A 154 1.48 13.61 3.50
CA MET A 154 1.81 14.53 2.40
C MET A 154 3.31 14.87 2.28
N ASP A 155 4.03 15.00 3.39
CA ASP A 155 5.48 15.25 3.35
C ASP A 155 6.23 14.10 2.68
N LEU A 156 5.81 12.87 2.97
CA LEU A 156 6.39 11.68 2.34
C LEU A 156 5.97 11.58 0.87
N VAL A 157 4.74 11.95 0.51
CA VAL A 157 4.31 12.03 -0.89
C VAL A 157 5.23 12.94 -1.69
N LYS A 158 5.53 14.14 -1.20
CA LYS A 158 6.44 15.09 -1.89
C LYS A 158 7.83 14.49 -2.11
N VAL A 159 8.37 13.77 -1.11
CA VAL A 159 9.65 13.06 -1.25
C VAL A 159 9.57 11.97 -2.31
N LEU A 160 8.53 11.13 -2.28
CA LEU A 160 8.36 10.02 -3.22
C LEU A 160 8.13 10.48 -4.66
N VAL A 161 7.43 11.60 -4.87
CA VAL A 161 7.24 12.19 -6.20
C VAL A 161 8.57 12.63 -6.80
N LYS A 162 9.42 13.26 -5.99
CA LYS A 162 10.77 13.64 -6.42
C LYS A 162 11.60 12.40 -6.78
N GLU A 163 11.60 11.38 -5.94
CA GLU A 163 12.30 10.12 -6.21
C GLU A 163 11.77 9.43 -7.48
N LEU A 164 10.45 9.40 -7.68
CA LEU A 164 9.85 8.85 -8.90
C LEU A 164 10.29 9.63 -10.15
N SER A 165 10.34 10.97 -10.08
CA SER A 165 10.82 11.82 -11.18
C SER A 165 12.26 11.46 -11.58
N GLU A 166 13.16 11.33 -10.60
CA GLU A 166 14.57 10.97 -10.82
C GLU A 166 14.69 9.57 -11.48
N GLU A 167 13.85 8.62 -11.07
CA GLU A 167 13.85 7.26 -11.64
C GLU A 167 13.26 7.21 -13.07
N ILE A 168 12.24 8.02 -13.38
CA ILE A 168 11.68 8.13 -14.74
C ILE A 168 12.70 8.78 -15.69
N GLU A 169 13.40 9.81 -15.23
CA GLU A 169 14.46 10.46 -16.01
C GLU A 169 15.58 9.47 -16.35
N ASP A 170 16.09 8.74 -15.34
CA ASP A 170 17.11 7.71 -15.54
C ASP A 170 16.64 6.58 -16.47
N TYR A 171 15.39 6.13 -16.33
CA TYR A 171 14.78 5.12 -17.19
C TYR A 171 14.72 5.60 -18.65
N THR A 172 14.24 6.81 -18.88
CA THR A 172 14.09 7.39 -20.21
C THR A 172 15.45 7.58 -20.88
N GLN A 173 16.41 8.18 -20.17
CA GLN A 173 17.74 8.45 -20.72
C GLN A 173 18.45 7.15 -21.14
N ARG A 174 18.23 6.05 -20.40
CA ARG A 174 18.88 4.76 -20.67
C ARG A 174 18.24 3.98 -21.80
N PHE A 175 16.90 3.95 -21.86
CA PHE A 175 16.20 3.01 -22.74
C PHE A 175 15.47 3.66 -23.91
N ASN A 176 15.31 5.00 -23.92
CA ASN A 176 14.63 5.76 -24.98
C ASN A 176 13.32 5.09 -25.44
N THR A 177 12.41 4.86 -24.49
CA THR A 177 11.23 4.03 -24.69
C THR A 177 9.98 4.85 -25.07
N GLU A 178 9.10 4.23 -25.85
CA GLU A 178 7.83 4.85 -26.28
C GLU A 178 6.87 5.15 -25.10
N ASP A 179 7.00 4.40 -23.99
CA ASP A 179 6.18 4.57 -22.78
C ASP A 179 6.61 5.78 -21.92
N GLN A 180 7.64 6.53 -22.32
CA GLN A 180 8.07 7.76 -21.63
C GLN A 180 6.89 8.75 -21.47
N LEU A 181 6.08 8.92 -22.51
CA LEU A 181 4.96 9.86 -22.47
C LEU A 181 3.96 9.47 -21.38
N GLU A 182 3.67 8.18 -21.23
CA GLU A 182 2.77 7.66 -20.19
C GLU A 182 3.32 7.91 -18.78
N TRP A 183 4.61 7.68 -18.56
CA TRP A 183 5.25 7.94 -17.27
C TRP A 183 5.32 9.43 -16.92
N ASN A 184 5.55 10.29 -17.91
CA ASN A 184 5.49 11.74 -17.72
C ASN A 184 4.06 12.21 -17.37
N LEU A 185 3.04 11.63 -18.00
CA LEU A 185 1.64 11.91 -17.66
C LEU A 185 1.34 11.51 -16.21
N VAL A 186 1.80 10.34 -15.75
CA VAL A 186 1.69 9.93 -14.34
C VAL A 186 2.31 10.96 -13.41
N LEU A 187 3.52 11.43 -13.71
CA LEU A 187 4.20 12.41 -12.87
C LEU A 187 3.43 13.74 -12.83
N GLN A 188 2.93 14.20 -13.98
CA GLN A 188 2.12 15.40 -14.09
C GLN A 188 0.81 15.29 -13.31
N GLU A 189 0.12 14.14 -13.39
CA GLU A 189 -1.09 13.87 -12.61
C GLU A 189 -0.82 13.96 -11.11
N VAL A 190 0.22 13.30 -10.61
CA VAL A 190 0.54 13.35 -9.16
C VAL A 190 0.91 14.76 -8.73
N ALA A 191 1.74 15.46 -9.51
CA ALA A 191 2.16 16.83 -9.19
C ALA A 191 0.95 17.77 -9.11
N SER A 192 0.08 17.71 -10.11
CA SER A 192 -1.16 18.50 -10.16
C SER A 192 -2.09 18.15 -8.99
N PHE A 193 -2.17 16.87 -8.62
CA PHE A 193 -2.98 16.41 -7.50
C PHE A 193 -2.48 16.96 -6.16
N VAL A 194 -1.17 16.89 -5.91
CA VAL A 194 -0.54 17.40 -4.68
C VAL A 194 -0.67 18.93 -4.59
N GLU A 195 -0.60 19.64 -5.71
CA GLU A 195 -0.81 21.09 -5.77
C GLU A 195 -2.27 21.48 -5.52
N ALA A 196 -3.22 20.68 -6.01
CA ALA A 196 -4.65 20.93 -5.87
C ALA A 196 -5.21 20.57 -4.48
N ASP A 197 -4.55 19.68 -3.73
CA ASP A 197 -5.00 19.22 -2.40
C ASP A 197 -5.34 20.33 -1.39
N PRO A 198 -4.46 21.31 -1.09
CA PRO A 198 -4.72 22.30 -0.05
C PRO A 198 -6.09 22.99 -0.25
N ALA A 199 -7.05 22.62 0.59
CA ALA A 199 -8.33 23.30 0.67
C ALA A 199 -8.11 24.61 1.42
N VAL A 200 -7.82 25.66 0.65
CA VAL A 200 -7.74 27.03 1.16
C VAL A 200 -9.14 27.53 1.42
N VAL A 201 -9.52 27.62 2.70
CA VAL A 201 -10.73 28.34 3.11
C VAL A 201 -10.31 29.75 3.49
N LEU A 202 -10.87 30.75 2.82
CA LEU A 202 -10.78 32.12 3.27
C LEU A 202 -11.77 32.29 4.43
N ASN A 203 -11.24 32.56 5.64
CA ASN A 203 -12.08 32.98 6.76
C ASN A 203 -12.59 34.42 6.52
N ASP A 204 -13.61 34.87 7.24
CA ASP A 204 -14.15 36.25 7.22
C ASP A 204 -13.07 37.32 7.43
N SER A 205 -11.92 36.94 7.99
CA SER A 205 -10.73 37.78 8.18
C SER A 205 -9.77 37.79 6.98
N ASN A 206 -10.14 37.23 5.83
CA ASN A 206 -9.28 37.02 4.65
C ASN A 206 -8.00 36.20 4.92
N VAL A 207 -7.98 35.45 6.01
CA VAL A 207 -6.88 34.55 6.37
C VAL A 207 -7.12 33.20 5.70
N VAL A 208 -6.11 32.70 4.99
CA VAL A 208 -6.10 31.35 4.43
C VAL A 208 -5.95 30.34 5.57
N VAL A 209 -6.99 29.55 5.80
CA VAL A 209 -6.96 28.42 6.73
C VAL A 209 -6.91 27.13 5.92
N ILE A 210 -5.91 26.28 6.21
CA ILE A 210 -5.84 24.92 5.67
C ILE A 210 -6.73 24.05 6.56
N SER A 211 -7.88 23.64 6.04
CA SER A 211 -8.76 22.72 6.77
C SER A 211 -8.32 21.27 6.53
N SER A 212 -8.06 20.52 7.61
CA SER A 212 -8.04 19.06 7.53
C SER A 212 -9.48 18.59 7.30
N ASN A 213 -9.69 17.73 6.31
CA ASN A 213 -11.03 17.16 6.09
C ASN A 213 -11.34 16.03 7.10
N ARG A 214 -10.33 15.44 7.75
CA ARG A 214 -10.50 14.28 8.66
C ARG A 214 -11.23 14.63 9.95
N LEU A 215 -12.02 13.67 10.43
CA LEU A 215 -12.74 13.80 11.70
C LEU A 215 -11.73 13.86 12.87
N GLN A 216 -11.78 14.95 13.63
CA GLN A 216 -11.00 15.14 14.84
C GLN A 216 -11.74 14.58 16.07
N GLU A 217 -10.99 14.10 17.06
CA GLU A 217 -11.56 13.46 18.26
C GLU A 217 -12.47 14.42 19.06
N GLY A 218 -12.28 15.74 18.93
CA GLY A 218 -13.10 16.77 19.59
C GLY A 218 -14.21 17.37 18.72
N SER A 219 -14.34 16.99 17.43
CA SER A 219 -15.34 17.57 16.51
C SER A 219 -16.61 16.73 16.39
N VAL A 220 -16.74 15.67 17.19
CA VAL A 220 -17.92 14.79 17.18
C VAL A 220 -18.97 15.37 18.13
N PRO A 221 -20.23 15.56 17.68
CA PRO A 221 -21.31 16.01 18.57
C PRO A 221 -21.39 15.11 19.81
N PRO A 222 -21.62 15.67 21.01
CA PRO A 222 -21.87 14.87 22.20
C PRO A 222 -23.04 13.91 21.94
N LEU A 223 -22.88 12.64 22.29
CA LEU A 223 -23.95 11.66 22.22
C LEU A 223 -25.13 12.12 23.09
N GLU A 224 -26.36 11.98 22.59
CA GLU A 224 -27.54 12.27 23.40
C GLU A 224 -27.63 11.31 24.59
N GLN A 225 -28.23 11.80 25.68
CA GLN A 225 -28.38 11.05 26.93
C GLN A 225 -29.15 9.74 26.68
N GLY A 226 -28.45 8.60 26.81
CA GLY A 226 -28.99 7.26 26.57
C GLY A 226 -28.35 6.53 25.38
N MET A 227 -27.57 7.21 24.54
CA MET A 227 -26.81 6.57 23.46
C MET A 227 -25.49 6.00 23.99
N VAL A 228 -25.22 4.72 23.74
CA VAL A 228 -23.95 4.08 24.10
C VAL A 228 -22.95 4.25 22.96
N VAL A 229 -21.73 4.71 23.28
CA VAL A 229 -20.60 4.76 22.34
C VAL A 229 -20.43 3.38 21.69
N GLY A 230 -20.63 3.31 20.38
CA GLY A 230 -20.43 2.12 19.57
C GLY A 230 -21.67 1.33 19.16
N GLN A 231 -22.88 1.84 19.40
CA GLN A 231 -24.10 1.25 18.87
C GLN A 231 -24.39 1.62 17.40
N LEU A 232 -23.79 2.70 16.89
CA LEU A 232 -23.97 3.14 15.51
C LEU A 232 -22.67 2.93 14.73
N VAL A 233 -22.79 2.18 13.64
CA VAL A 233 -21.73 1.97 12.67
C VAL A 233 -22.25 2.51 11.34
N LEU A 234 -21.46 3.34 10.67
CA LEU A 234 -21.75 3.72 9.28
C LEU A 234 -21.76 2.42 8.47
N ALA A 235 -22.92 2.05 7.95
CA ALA A 235 -23.08 0.76 7.26
C ALA A 235 -22.45 0.80 5.87
N ASP A 236 -22.90 1.73 5.03
CA ASP A 236 -22.41 1.95 3.68
C ASP A 236 -22.44 3.46 3.37
N SER A 237 -21.49 3.92 2.55
CA SER A 237 -21.45 5.29 2.04
C SER A 237 -21.16 5.26 0.55
N LEU A 238 -22.01 5.88 -0.25
CA LEU A 238 -21.80 6.04 -1.68
C LEU A 238 -21.16 7.41 -1.94
N ILE A 239 -19.95 7.41 -2.51
CA ILE A 239 -19.22 8.62 -2.86
C ILE A 239 -19.38 8.86 -4.36
N ILE A 240 -19.95 10.00 -4.72
CA ILE A 240 -20.21 10.37 -6.12
C ILE A 240 -19.58 11.72 -6.39
N GLY A 241 -18.57 11.76 -7.25
CA GLY A 241 -18.07 12.99 -7.85
C GLY A 241 -19.00 13.45 -8.97
N ASN A 242 -19.29 14.76 -9.05
CA ASN A 242 -20.25 15.32 -10.01
C ASN A 242 -19.64 16.41 -10.91
N CYS A 243 -18.31 16.55 -10.94
CA CYS A 243 -17.66 17.57 -11.77
C CYS A 243 -16.81 16.93 -12.87
N ASN A 244 -17.00 17.42 -14.09
CA ASN A 244 -16.16 17.07 -15.22
C ASN A 244 -14.80 17.78 -15.13
N ASN A 245 -13.75 17.18 -15.69
CA ASN A 245 -12.40 17.74 -15.78
C ASN A 245 -11.72 18.09 -14.45
N GLN A 246 -11.97 17.32 -13.40
CA GLN A 246 -11.21 17.47 -12.16
C GLN A 246 -9.80 16.92 -12.26
N VAL A 247 -8.90 17.51 -11.47
CA VAL A 247 -7.59 16.93 -11.21
C VAL A 247 -7.79 15.55 -10.60
N LYS A 248 -7.11 14.56 -11.20
CA LYS A 248 -7.10 13.18 -10.73
C LYS A 248 -5.68 12.64 -10.79
N PHE A 249 -5.44 11.64 -9.96
CA PHE A 249 -4.27 10.80 -10.08
C PHE A 249 -4.72 9.35 -10.17
N SER A 250 -4.35 8.67 -11.25
CA SER A 250 -4.92 7.36 -11.60
C SER A 250 -6.45 7.48 -11.77
N GLU A 251 -7.23 6.92 -10.84
CA GLU A 251 -8.70 6.96 -10.85
C GLU A 251 -9.28 7.74 -9.67
N LEU A 252 -8.44 8.34 -8.84
CA LEU A 252 -8.86 9.11 -7.67
C LEU A 252 -8.91 10.60 -8.04
N THR A 253 -10.12 11.14 -8.14
CA THR A 253 -10.33 12.59 -8.31
C THR A 253 -10.15 13.33 -6.99
N ILE A 254 -9.82 14.62 -7.08
CA ILE A 254 -9.55 15.45 -5.91
C ILE A 254 -10.77 15.58 -4.98
N ASP A 255 -11.99 15.61 -5.51
CA ASP A 255 -13.20 15.68 -4.71
C ASP A 255 -13.47 14.38 -3.94
N MET A 256 -13.31 13.23 -4.61
CA MET A 256 -13.44 11.91 -4.01
C MET A 256 -12.40 11.71 -2.93
N PHE A 257 -11.17 12.15 -3.16
CA PHE A 257 -10.14 12.17 -2.13
C PHE A 257 -10.57 13.00 -0.92
N ARG A 258 -11.02 14.24 -1.12
CA ARG A 258 -11.47 15.10 -0.01
C ARG A 258 -12.66 14.49 0.75
N MET A 259 -13.62 13.90 0.04
CA MET A 259 -14.75 13.19 0.63
C MET A 259 -14.29 11.97 1.44
N LEU A 260 -13.35 11.18 0.91
CA LEU A 260 -12.76 10.04 1.64
C LEU A 260 -12.04 10.48 2.89
N GLN A 261 -11.21 11.52 2.79
CA GLN A 261 -10.53 12.11 3.93
C GLN A 261 -11.54 12.59 4.98
N ALA A 262 -12.73 13.06 4.58
CA ALA A 262 -13.79 13.46 5.51
C ALA A 262 -14.47 12.32 6.27
N LEU A 263 -14.46 11.12 5.71
CA LEU A 263 -15.04 9.94 6.35
C LEU A 263 -14.01 9.22 7.24
N GLU A 264 -12.72 9.45 7.02
CA GLU A 264 -11.66 8.86 7.85
C GLU A 264 -11.39 9.70 9.10
N ARG A 265 -11.10 9.03 10.22
CA ARG A 265 -10.58 9.69 11.43
C ARG A 265 -9.13 10.11 11.19
N GLU A 266 -8.67 11.12 11.93
CA GLU A 266 -7.24 11.41 11.98
C GLU A 266 -6.48 10.16 12.47
N PRO A 267 -5.41 9.76 11.76
CA PRO A 267 -4.63 8.61 12.19
C PRO A 267 -3.98 8.94 13.53
N VAL A 268 -4.31 8.14 14.56
CA VAL A 268 -3.67 8.27 15.86
C VAL A 268 -2.19 7.96 15.68
N ASN A 269 -1.34 8.96 15.79
CA ASN A 269 0.10 8.74 15.86
C ASN A 269 0.40 8.06 17.20
N LEU A 270 0.49 6.72 17.22
CA LEU A 270 0.84 5.97 18.42
C LEU A 270 2.20 6.39 19.03
N ALA A 271 3.07 7.04 18.25
CA ALA A 271 4.36 7.55 18.71
C ALA A 271 4.23 8.72 19.72
N THR A 272 3.21 9.57 19.61
CA THR A 272 3.08 10.79 20.43
C THR A 272 2.34 10.59 21.76
N GLN A 273 1.73 9.43 22.00
CA GLN A 273 1.04 9.15 23.26
C GLN A 273 1.98 8.73 24.41
N THR A 274 3.25 8.40 24.11
CA THR A 274 4.23 7.98 25.14
C THR A 274 4.91 9.15 25.88
N SER A 275 4.64 10.40 25.51
CA SER A 275 5.34 11.58 26.05
C SER A 275 4.47 12.52 26.90
N LYS A 276 3.22 12.14 27.23
CA LYS A 276 2.33 12.93 28.11
C LYS A 276 1.79 12.17 29.33
N GLN A 277 2.64 11.36 29.98
CA GLN A 277 2.39 10.96 31.37
C GLN A 277 3.60 11.32 32.24
N GLY A 278 3.61 12.58 32.67
CA GLY A 278 4.43 13.03 33.79
C GLY A 278 3.67 12.83 35.10
N VAL A 279 4.21 11.93 35.94
CA VAL A 279 4.22 11.94 37.41
C VAL A 279 2.88 12.02 38.16
N LEU A 280 2.46 10.88 38.72
CA LEU A 280 2.12 10.72 40.15
C LEU A 280 1.97 9.23 40.48
N GLU A 281 2.86 8.71 41.33
CA GLU A 281 2.78 7.36 41.90
C GLU A 281 1.64 7.28 42.94
N SER A 282 0.85 6.21 42.89
CA SER A 282 0.41 5.49 44.09
C SER A 282 0.09 4.03 43.75
N SER A 283 0.46 3.17 44.70
CA SER A 283 0.52 1.71 44.65
C SER A 283 -0.87 1.04 44.61
N GLU A 284 -1.11 0.10 43.67
CA GLU A 284 -1.85 -1.15 43.93
C GLU A 284 -1.73 -2.19 42.77
N LYS A 285 -2.01 -3.47 43.10
CA LYS A 285 -1.70 -4.76 42.44
C LYS A 285 -2.16 -4.96 40.96
N PRO A 286 -1.60 -5.94 40.22
CA PRO A 286 -1.80 -6.06 38.77
C PRO A 286 -3.18 -6.65 38.43
N ALA A 287 -4.10 -5.79 37.99
CA ALA A 287 -5.30 -6.23 37.29
C ALA A 287 -4.97 -6.52 35.81
N LYS A 288 -5.58 -7.57 35.28
CA LYS A 288 -5.38 -8.14 33.95
C LYS A 288 -5.33 -7.07 32.86
N ARG A 289 -4.34 -7.21 31.98
CA ARG A 289 -4.15 -6.46 30.74
C ARG A 289 -5.36 -6.68 29.81
N GLU A 290 -6.38 -5.83 29.95
CA GLU A 290 -7.45 -5.75 28.95
C GLU A 290 -6.89 -5.15 27.66
N LYS A 291 -7.24 -5.78 26.54
CA LYS A 291 -6.88 -5.32 25.20
C LYS A 291 -7.52 -3.95 24.97
N PRO A 292 -6.79 -2.94 24.46
CA PRO A 292 -7.42 -1.68 24.07
C PRO A 292 -8.52 -1.97 23.05
N SER A 293 -9.71 -1.52 23.43
CA SER A 293 -10.99 -1.78 22.82
C SER A 293 -11.04 -1.45 21.33
N GLN A 294 -11.74 -2.34 20.61
CA GLN A 294 -12.38 -2.18 19.31
C GLN A 294 -12.20 -0.80 18.66
N VAL A 295 -11.25 -0.75 17.72
CA VAL A 295 -11.06 0.37 16.81
C VAL A 295 -12.35 0.52 16.00
N PHE A 296 -13.03 1.65 16.14
CA PHE A 296 -14.14 2.04 15.26
C PHE A 296 -13.57 2.28 13.86
N ALA A 297 -13.49 1.20 13.08
CA ALA A 297 -13.26 1.24 11.65
C ALA A 297 -14.57 1.68 11.00
N VAL A 298 -14.53 2.79 10.28
CA VAL A 298 -15.62 3.20 9.41
C VAL A 298 -15.66 2.20 8.27
N GLN A 299 -16.69 1.36 8.25
CA GLN A 299 -17.00 0.50 7.11
C GLN A 299 -17.55 1.40 6.00
N ALA A 300 -16.67 2.07 5.28
CA ALA A 300 -17.04 2.49 3.93
C ALA A 300 -17.03 1.20 3.09
N ASN A 301 -18.14 0.73 2.58
CA ASN A 301 -18.03 0.11 1.26
C ASN A 301 -17.68 1.28 0.34
N LEU A 302 -16.39 1.47 0.09
CA LEU A 302 -15.91 2.30 -0.99
C LEU A 302 -16.54 1.69 -2.26
N GLN A 303 -17.69 2.21 -2.67
CA GLN A 303 -18.34 1.93 -3.95
C GLN A 303 -18.04 3.06 -4.93
N PRO A 304 -16.84 3.16 -5.50
CA PRO A 304 -16.71 3.83 -6.77
C PRO A 304 -17.31 2.93 -7.83
N ALA A 305 -18.03 3.50 -8.78
CA ALA A 305 -18.25 2.88 -10.07
C ALA A 305 -16.89 2.76 -10.79
N PHE A 306 -16.04 1.88 -10.26
CA PHE A 306 -14.71 1.57 -10.76
C PHE A 306 -14.88 0.75 -12.04
N HIS A 307 -15.10 1.43 -13.15
CA HIS A 307 -14.59 0.90 -14.40
C HIS A 307 -13.07 1.01 -14.28
N VAL A 308 -12.39 -0.09 -13.92
CA VAL A 308 -10.92 -0.14 -13.84
C VAL A 308 -10.40 -0.64 -15.19
N PRO A 309 -10.09 0.23 -16.16
CA PRO A 309 -9.01 -0.07 -17.08
C PRO A 309 -7.72 0.15 -16.28
N PHE A 310 -7.17 -0.96 -15.81
CA PHE A 310 -5.87 -1.03 -15.17
C PHE A 310 -4.78 -0.44 -16.08
N CYS A 311 -4.50 0.87 -15.99
CA CYS A 311 -3.36 1.44 -16.71
C CYS A 311 -2.03 1.36 -15.95
N PHE A 312 -2.01 0.95 -14.65
CA PHE A 312 -0.74 0.79 -13.91
C PHE A 312 -0.63 -0.43 -12.98
N ILE A 313 -1.33 -1.55 -13.23
CA ILE A 313 -1.19 -2.78 -12.41
C ILE A 313 -0.26 -3.81 -13.03
#